data_AF-A0A1V2QN73-F1
#
_entry.id   AF-A0A1V2QN73-F1
#
_cell.length_a   1.000
_cell.length_b   1.000
_cell.length_c   1.000
_cell.angle_alpha   90.00
_cell.angle_beta   90.00
_cell.angle_gamma   90.00
#
_symmetry.space_group_name_H-M   'P 1'
#
loop_
_entity.id
_entity.type
_entity.pdbx_description
1 polymer ?
#
loop_
_entity_poly.entity_id
_entity_poly.type
_entity_poly.pdbx_seq_one_letter_code
_entity_poly.pdbx_strand_id
1 'polypeptide(L)'
;MSGEVELVLDVRGLRNAPTSPDGFAELWDAVEPVLVGRDLGQRPVHELHSPDGLVRLEVARLPGGVRVVDGNTRFAIVAVRERARLRYRCRHCTAEGEATYAPFVCTSCPPGDSDNRVCDRHVVILDGALVANCQDHHPTCQACSAPAVFRCAGRVCRRERAWCADHRKPHPRDPDVDYCPSCYDDVFPRCENRSCTDIGTVRCEHVSRDLRRCDHRICTRHARRWQVFGGERMGLGRCEQHGGMRGVSPDELMFQIVVGAAARKRKERLPSLQGFAHNLRNSGHRDLALDYDRIHRLLGVLGREVARDRSASNAMSEMRPVWDRQLAALATTSQEGMRLVERLKRLVIANDRQFGADIAAGIELAEYKPPLQRDGGVGRPARLFVKVPEHLRGRFIGPGGQSIRAYREGLGVEVQIEGGRRK
;
A
#
# COMPACT_ATOMS: atom_id res chain seq x y z
N MET A 1 -40.30 61.52 -27.83
CA MET A 1 -39.81 60.67 -26.73
C MET A 1 -38.73 61.45 -26.01
N SER A 2 -39.03 62.00 -24.83
CA SER A 2 -38.04 62.72 -24.03
C SER A 2 -37.08 61.70 -23.44
N GLY A 3 -35.87 61.61 -23.97
CA GLY A 3 -34.83 60.75 -23.41
C GLY A 3 -34.27 61.33 -22.11
N GLU A 4 -33.68 60.49 -21.28
CA GLU A 4 -32.93 60.89 -20.08
C GLU A 4 -31.47 61.14 -20.45
N VAL A 5 -30.84 62.12 -19.79
CA VAL A 5 -29.39 62.33 -19.88
C VAL A 5 -28.70 61.25 -19.06
N GLU A 6 -27.94 60.38 -19.72
CA GLU A 6 -27.21 59.30 -19.04
C GLU A 6 -25.84 59.83 -18.61
N LEU A 7 -25.53 59.72 -17.32
CA LEU A 7 -24.29 60.20 -16.71
C LEU A 7 -23.51 59.09 -16.01
N VAL A 8 -22.18 59.19 -16.06
CA VAL A 8 -21.26 58.46 -15.20
C VAL A 8 -20.76 59.40 -14.11
N LEU A 9 -20.99 59.02 -12.85
CA LEU A 9 -20.60 59.78 -11.67
C LEU A 9 -19.23 59.30 -11.16
N ASP A 10 -18.19 60.12 -11.28
CA ASP A 10 -16.85 59.82 -10.76
C ASP A 10 -16.64 60.51 -9.41
N VAL A 11 -16.63 59.69 -8.35
CA VAL A 11 -16.48 60.13 -6.95
C VAL A 11 -15.06 59.92 -6.43
N ARG A 12 -14.10 59.52 -7.28
CA ARG A 12 -12.71 59.27 -6.86
C ARG A 12 -12.01 60.52 -6.32
N GLY A 13 -12.49 61.71 -6.70
CA GLY A 13 -11.98 63.00 -6.24
C GLY A 13 -12.50 63.45 -4.87
N LEU A 14 -13.49 62.76 -4.29
CA LEU A 14 -14.03 63.07 -2.96
C LEU A 14 -13.13 62.53 -1.85
N ARG A 15 -13.07 63.25 -0.72
CA ARG A 15 -12.44 62.79 0.53
C ARG A 15 -13.29 61.72 1.20
N ASN A 16 -14.59 61.96 1.29
CA ASN A 16 -15.59 61.06 1.88
C ASN A 16 -16.61 60.65 0.81
N ALA A 17 -16.23 59.71 -0.07
CA ALA A 17 -17.15 59.22 -1.10
C ALA A 17 -18.27 58.36 -0.46
N PRO A 18 -19.53 58.49 -0.92
CA PRO A 18 -20.63 57.66 -0.45
C PRO A 18 -20.36 56.15 -0.59
N THR A 19 -20.92 55.36 0.32
CA THR A 19 -20.79 53.90 0.33
C THR A 19 -22.12 53.15 0.37
N SER A 20 -23.24 53.89 0.45
CA SER A 20 -24.61 53.37 0.56
C SER A 20 -25.51 54.03 -0.48
N PRO A 21 -26.64 53.41 -0.84
CA PRO A 21 -27.63 54.00 -1.76
C PRO A 21 -28.10 55.39 -1.31
N ASP A 22 -28.43 55.55 -0.02
CA ASP A 22 -28.91 56.83 0.53
C ASP A 22 -27.84 57.92 0.41
N GLY A 23 -26.57 57.60 0.68
CA GLY A 23 -25.48 58.56 0.53
C GLY A 23 -25.23 58.98 -0.93
N PHE A 24 -25.52 58.10 -1.90
CA PHE A 24 -25.48 58.48 -3.31
C PHE A 24 -26.68 59.35 -3.71
N ALA A 25 -27.86 59.12 -3.14
CA ALA A 25 -29.03 59.97 -3.34
C ALA A 25 -28.78 61.38 -2.78
N GLU A 26 -28.26 61.49 -1.55
CA GLU A 26 -27.88 62.78 -0.94
C GLU A 26 -26.82 63.53 -1.76
N LEU A 27 -25.81 62.81 -2.27
CA LEU A 27 -24.81 63.39 -3.16
C LEU A 27 -25.46 63.90 -4.46
N TRP A 28 -26.41 63.15 -5.02
CA TRP A 28 -27.10 63.53 -6.24
C TRP A 28 -28.00 64.76 -6.02
N ASP A 29 -28.75 64.81 -4.91
CA ASP A 29 -29.59 65.96 -4.53
C ASP A 29 -28.78 67.26 -4.39
N ALA A 30 -27.51 67.16 -3.99
CA ALA A 30 -26.60 68.30 -3.93
C ALA A 30 -26.01 68.69 -5.30
N VAL A 31 -25.85 67.71 -6.20
CA VAL A 31 -25.20 67.87 -7.51
C VAL A 31 -26.17 68.36 -8.58
N GLU A 32 -27.37 67.80 -8.64
CA GLU A 32 -28.38 68.06 -9.68
C GLU A 32 -28.73 69.56 -9.80
N PRO A 33 -28.97 70.32 -8.71
CA PRO A 33 -29.27 71.75 -8.81
C PRO A 33 -28.13 72.58 -9.43
N VAL A 34 -26.88 72.14 -9.27
CA VAL A 34 -25.68 72.83 -9.80
C VAL A 34 -25.52 72.63 -11.31
N LEU A 35 -26.26 71.68 -11.89
CA LEU A 35 -26.26 71.42 -13.32
C LEU A 35 -27.20 72.34 -14.10
N VAL A 36 -28.21 72.93 -13.45
CA VAL A 36 -29.17 73.83 -14.10
C VAL A 36 -28.44 74.99 -14.79
N GLY A 37 -28.75 75.21 -16.07
CA GLY A 37 -28.11 76.23 -16.91
C GLY A 37 -26.78 75.81 -17.54
N ARG A 38 -26.23 74.63 -17.26
CA ARG A 38 -25.02 74.12 -17.92
C ARG A 38 -25.35 73.53 -19.29
N ASP A 39 -24.51 73.82 -20.28
CA ASP A 39 -24.55 73.19 -21.61
C ASP A 39 -23.73 71.89 -21.59
N LEU A 40 -24.42 70.75 -21.55
CA LEU A 40 -23.80 69.42 -21.54
C LEU A 40 -23.29 68.98 -22.92
N GLY A 41 -23.61 69.74 -23.98
CA GLY A 41 -23.13 69.47 -25.33
C GLY A 41 -21.76 70.07 -25.63
N GLN A 42 -21.24 70.97 -24.79
CA GLN A 42 -19.95 71.64 -25.03
C GLN A 42 -18.75 70.75 -24.72
N ARG A 43 -18.85 69.91 -23.69
CA ARG A 43 -17.79 69.00 -23.24
C ARG A 43 -18.41 67.73 -22.68
N PRO A 44 -17.79 66.56 -22.90
CA PRO A 44 -18.32 65.30 -22.40
C PRO A 44 -18.11 65.11 -20.89
N VAL A 45 -17.28 65.93 -20.24
CA VAL A 45 -16.96 65.82 -18.82
C VAL A 45 -17.14 67.17 -18.14
N HIS A 46 -17.88 67.18 -17.04
CA HIS A 46 -18.13 68.35 -16.20
C HIS A 46 -17.58 68.12 -14.81
N GLU A 47 -16.84 69.12 -14.33
CA GLU A 47 -16.22 69.10 -13.01
C GLU A 47 -17.04 69.96 -12.04
N LEU A 48 -17.32 69.39 -10.88
CA LEU A 48 -18.06 70.00 -9.79
C LEU A 48 -17.19 69.97 -8.54
N HIS A 49 -16.74 71.15 -8.12
CA HIS A 49 -15.96 71.30 -6.90
C HIS A 49 -16.92 71.49 -5.73
N SER A 50 -16.78 70.63 -4.72
CA SER A 50 -17.44 70.74 -3.42
C SER A 50 -16.38 70.90 -2.32
N PRO A 51 -16.77 71.31 -1.09
CA PRO A 51 -15.86 71.33 0.05
C PRO A 51 -15.20 69.96 0.33
N ASP A 52 -15.90 68.87 0.01
CA ASP A 52 -15.43 67.50 0.21
C ASP A 52 -14.56 66.96 -0.94
N GLY A 53 -14.40 67.71 -2.03
CA GLY A 53 -13.49 67.37 -3.13
C GLY A 53 -14.12 67.56 -4.51
N LEU A 54 -13.62 66.79 -5.49
CA LEU A 54 -14.07 66.88 -6.87
C LEU A 54 -15.04 65.74 -7.21
N VAL A 55 -16.20 66.10 -7.73
CA VAL A 55 -17.11 65.19 -8.43
C VAL A 55 -16.98 65.46 -9.93
N ARG A 56 -16.76 64.41 -10.74
CA ARG A 56 -16.78 64.54 -12.20
C ARG A 56 -17.99 63.82 -12.77
N LEU A 57 -18.71 64.47 -13.67
CA LEU A 57 -19.85 63.93 -14.38
C LEU A 57 -19.47 63.76 -15.84
N GLU A 58 -19.47 62.53 -16.32
CA GLU A 58 -19.22 62.22 -17.73
C GLU A 58 -20.55 61.90 -18.41
N VAL A 59 -20.87 62.63 -19.48
CA VAL A 59 -22.08 62.43 -20.28
C VAL A 59 -21.90 61.18 -21.13
N ALA A 60 -22.53 60.08 -20.71
CA ALA A 60 -22.54 58.83 -21.46
C ALA A 60 -23.47 58.92 -22.68
N ARG A 61 -24.61 59.60 -22.51
CA ARG A 61 -25.57 59.83 -23.59
C ARG A 61 -26.35 61.12 -23.38
N LEU A 62 -26.43 61.92 -24.44
CA LEU A 62 -27.24 63.13 -24.48
C LEU A 62 -28.42 62.93 -25.46
N PRO A 63 -29.68 62.96 -25.01
CA PRO A 63 -30.85 62.91 -25.88
C PRO A 63 -30.89 64.07 -26.88
N GLY A 64 -31.36 63.80 -28.10
CA GLY A 64 -31.56 64.84 -29.10
C GLY A 64 -32.54 65.91 -28.60
N GLY A 65 -32.13 67.17 -28.66
CA GLY A 65 -32.92 68.32 -28.20
C GLY A 65 -32.58 68.83 -26.79
N VAL A 66 -31.80 68.08 -26.00
CA VAL A 66 -31.26 68.54 -24.71
C VAL A 66 -29.83 69.02 -24.93
N ARG A 67 -29.57 70.31 -24.69
CA ARG A 67 -28.19 70.87 -24.71
C ARG A 67 -27.90 71.57 -23.40
N VAL A 68 -28.77 72.49 -23.01
CA VAL A 68 -28.72 73.20 -21.73
C VAL A 68 -29.67 72.51 -20.75
N VAL A 69 -29.19 72.21 -19.54
CA VAL A 69 -29.99 71.62 -18.47
C VAL A 69 -31.01 72.64 -17.96
N ASP A 70 -32.26 72.22 -17.83
CA ASP A 70 -33.35 72.96 -17.22
C ASP A 70 -34.07 72.12 -16.17
N GLY A 71 -35.09 72.69 -15.52
CA GLY A 71 -35.87 72.01 -14.47
C GLY A 71 -36.72 70.82 -14.96
N ASN A 72 -36.79 70.56 -16.27
CA ASN A 72 -37.49 69.42 -16.84
C ASN A 72 -36.52 68.33 -17.34
N THR A 73 -35.22 68.59 -17.26
CA THR A 73 -34.18 67.66 -17.69
C THR A 73 -34.13 66.49 -16.71
N ARG A 74 -34.33 65.27 -17.22
CA ARG A 74 -34.24 64.05 -16.42
C ARG A 74 -32.87 63.41 -16.59
N PHE A 75 -32.32 62.91 -15.50
CA PHE A 75 -31.02 62.28 -15.45
C PHE A 75 -31.12 60.81 -15.06
N ALA A 76 -30.23 60.00 -15.62
CA ALA A 76 -30.02 58.61 -15.23
C ALA A 76 -28.52 58.40 -14.93
N ILE A 77 -28.19 58.05 -13.69
CA ILE A 77 -26.82 57.64 -13.34
C ILE A 77 -26.63 56.19 -13.77
N VAL A 78 -25.93 55.98 -14.88
CA VAL A 78 -25.75 54.64 -15.47
C VAL A 78 -24.51 53.92 -14.93
N ALA A 79 -23.56 54.66 -14.36
CA ALA A 79 -22.40 54.07 -13.68
C ALA A 79 -21.80 55.02 -12.64
N VAL A 80 -21.13 54.46 -11.64
CA VAL A 80 -20.34 55.21 -10.65
C VAL A 80 -18.89 54.72 -10.68
N ARG A 81 -17.93 55.65 -10.77
CA ARG A 81 -16.50 55.35 -10.64
C ARG A 81 -16.03 55.69 -9.23
N GLU A 82 -15.66 54.65 -8.47
CA GLU A 82 -15.17 54.75 -7.11
C GLU A 82 -13.66 54.50 -7.01
N ARG A 83 -13.03 54.87 -5.89
CA ARG A 83 -11.65 54.47 -5.61
C ARG A 83 -11.61 52.96 -5.43
N ALA A 84 -10.58 52.30 -5.97
CA ALA A 84 -10.37 50.88 -5.71
C ALA A 84 -10.28 50.65 -4.19
N ARG A 85 -11.16 49.80 -3.65
CA ARG A 85 -11.18 49.46 -2.22
C ARG A 85 -10.52 48.10 -2.00
N LEU A 86 -9.58 48.07 -1.07
CA LEU A 86 -9.03 46.83 -0.53
C LEU A 86 -10.11 46.11 0.29
N ARG A 87 -10.80 45.15 -0.35
CA ARG A 87 -11.86 44.34 0.26
C ARG A 87 -11.32 43.36 1.30
N TYR A 88 -10.14 42.80 1.05
CA TYR A 88 -9.50 41.81 1.91
C TYR A 88 -8.21 42.38 2.46
N ARG A 89 -8.23 42.84 3.70
CA ARG A 89 -7.09 43.47 4.38
C ARG A 89 -6.40 42.45 5.27
N CYS A 90 -5.07 42.56 5.37
CA CYS A 90 -4.32 41.77 6.33
C CYS A 90 -4.54 42.32 7.74
N ARG A 91 -4.93 41.46 8.68
CA ARG A 91 -5.07 41.79 10.10
C ARG A 91 -3.81 42.45 10.68
N HIS A 92 -2.66 41.81 10.45
CA HIS A 92 -1.38 42.27 11.00
C HIS A 92 -0.94 43.61 10.41
N CYS A 93 -1.02 43.79 9.08
CA CYS A 93 -0.75 45.10 8.46
C CYS A 93 -1.70 46.18 8.98
N THR A 94 -2.99 45.86 9.15
CA THR A 94 -3.99 46.81 9.66
C THR A 94 -3.67 47.25 11.08
N ALA A 95 -3.21 46.32 11.94
CA ALA A 95 -2.73 46.64 13.29
C ALA A 95 -1.48 47.53 13.30
N GLU A 96 -0.64 47.46 12.26
CA GLU A 96 0.53 48.31 12.06
C GLU A 96 0.21 49.66 11.36
N GLY A 97 -1.06 49.90 11.00
CA GLY A 97 -1.49 51.11 10.29
C GLY A 97 -1.31 51.05 8.77
N GLU A 98 -0.95 49.89 8.21
CA GLU A 98 -0.79 49.65 6.78
C GLU A 98 -2.02 48.95 6.15
N ALA A 99 -2.24 49.15 4.86
CA ALA A 99 -3.33 48.52 4.11
C ALA A 99 -2.79 47.63 2.98
N THR A 100 -2.70 46.33 3.23
CA THR A 100 -2.17 45.33 2.29
C THR A 100 -3.22 44.28 1.94
N TYR A 101 -3.23 43.84 0.68
CA TYR A 101 -4.14 42.79 0.21
C TYR A 101 -3.82 41.44 0.86
N ALA A 102 -4.86 40.77 1.36
CA ALA A 102 -4.75 39.49 2.07
C ALA A 102 -5.55 38.38 1.38
N PRO A 103 -4.91 37.59 0.49
CA PRO A 103 -5.60 36.51 -0.22
C PRO A 103 -5.84 35.29 0.68
N PHE A 104 -5.03 35.09 1.72
CA PHE A 104 -5.07 33.90 2.56
C PHE A 104 -6.04 34.07 3.73
N VAL A 105 -6.70 32.97 4.11
CA VAL A 105 -7.60 32.88 5.26
C VAL A 105 -6.98 31.91 6.25
N CYS A 106 -6.73 32.36 7.48
CA CYS A 106 -6.23 31.51 8.55
C CYS A 106 -7.29 30.50 8.96
N THR A 107 -6.98 29.20 8.86
CA THR A 107 -7.93 28.13 9.22
C THR A 107 -8.17 27.96 10.72
N SER A 108 -7.31 28.56 11.55
CA SER A 108 -7.39 28.47 13.01
C SER A 108 -8.11 29.66 13.64
N CYS A 109 -8.32 30.74 12.90
CA CYS A 109 -9.14 31.85 13.39
C CYS A 109 -10.62 31.45 13.39
N PRO A 110 -11.44 31.97 14.33
CA PRO A 110 -12.88 31.73 14.34
C PRO A 110 -13.55 32.10 13.00
N PRO A 111 -14.44 31.24 12.46
CA PRO A 111 -15.18 31.54 11.24
C PRO A 111 -16.20 32.67 11.50
N GLY A 112 -16.26 33.66 10.60
CA GLY A 112 -17.18 34.79 10.67
C GLY A 112 -16.52 36.13 11.00
N ASP A 113 -15.27 36.11 11.47
CA ASP A 113 -14.50 37.32 11.63
C ASP A 113 -13.90 37.76 10.28
N SER A 114 -14.18 39.01 9.87
CA SER A 114 -13.53 39.62 8.71
C SER A 114 -12.01 39.76 8.88
N ASP A 115 -11.53 39.61 10.12
CA ASP A 115 -10.13 39.76 10.53
C ASP A 115 -9.31 38.45 10.44
N ASN A 116 -9.83 37.38 9.83
CA ASN A 116 -9.09 36.13 9.69
C ASN A 116 -8.14 36.07 8.48
N ARG A 117 -7.89 37.21 7.83
CA ARG A 117 -7.13 37.28 6.57
C ARG A 117 -5.70 37.76 6.77
N VAL A 118 -4.77 37.14 6.05
CA VAL A 118 -3.34 37.49 6.07
C VAL A 118 -2.75 37.62 4.67
N CYS A 119 -1.80 38.54 4.52
CA CYS A 119 -1.02 38.70 3.29
C CYS A 119 0.07 37.64 3.20
N ASP A 120 0.78 37.60 2.07
CA ASP A 120 1.95 36.76 1.82
C ASP A 120 3.09 36.94 2.84
N ARG A 121 3.26 38.14 3.41
CA ARG A 121 4.25 38.40 4.48
C ARG A 121 3.87 37.76 5.82
N HIS A 122 2.57 37.66 6.11
CA HIS A 122 2.06 37.25 7.43
C HIS A 122 1.40 35.86 7.42
N VAL A 123 1.35 35.20 6.27
CA VAL A 123 0.87 33.83 6.16
C VAL A 123 1.98 32.86 6.54
N VAL A 124 1.60 31.83 7.29
CA VAL A 124 2.41 30.66 7.57
C VAL A 124 1.78 29.48 6.84
N ILE A 125 2.50 28.92 5.88
CA ILE A 125 2.14 27.68 5.17
C ILE A 125 3.28 26.70 5.41
N LEU A 126 2.96 25.54 5.96
CA LEU A 126 3.95 24.51 6.28
C LEU A 126 4.14 23.57 5.09
N ASP A 127 5.35 23.04 4.92
CA ASP A 127 5.63 22.04 3.89
C ASP A 127 4.68 20.83 4.02
N GLY A 128 4.26 20.26 2.90
CA GLY A 128 3.41 19.07 2.85
C GLY A 128 1.89 19.33 2.91
N ALA A 129 1.42 20.55 3.22
CA ALA A 129 0.00 20.90 3.04
C ALA A 129 -0.21 22.41 2.82
N LEU A 130 -1.07 22.76 1.85
CA LEU A 130 -1.46 24.14 1.54
C LEU A 130 -2.54 24.66 2.52
N VAL A 131 -2.26 24.59 3.81
CA VAL A 131 -3.10 25.12 4.87
C VAL A 131 -2.51 26.44 5.34
N ALA A 132 -3.26 27.52 5.20
CA ALA A 132 -2.85 28.85 5.63
C ALA A 132 -3.16 29.07 7.12
N ASN A 133 -2.15 29.49 7.86
CA ASN A 133 -2.25 29.97 9.23
C ASN A 133 -1.71 31.41 9.31
N CYS A 134 -2.18 32.22 10.27
CA CYS A 134 -1.52 33.49 10.59
C CYS A 134 -0.36 33.27 11.58
N GLN A 135 0.48 34.29 11.81
CA GLN A 135 1.62 34.20 12.72
C GLN A 135 1.20 33.83 14.16
N ASP A 136 0.10 34.40 14.65
CA ASP A 136 -0.44 34.09 16.00
C ASP A 136 -0.89 32.62 16.14
N HIS A 137 -1.24 31.99 15.02
CA HIS A 137 -1.71 30.61 14.97
C HIS A 137 -0.70 29.69 14.27
N HIS A 138 0.59 30.04 14.29
CA HIS A 138 1.66 29.18 13.77
C HIS A 138 1.61 27.82 14.47
N PRO A 139 1.34 26.72 13.74
CA PRO A 139 1.31 25.40 14.38
C PRO A 139 2.65 25.06 15.04
N THR A 140 2.60 24.37 16.16
CA THR A 140 3.78 23.93 16.91
C THR A 140 4.04 22.45 16.72
N CYS A 141 5.30 22.06 16.93
CA CYS A 141 5.76 20.69 16.89
C CYS A 141 5.10 19.86 17.98
N GLN A 142 4.51 18.72 17.59
CA GLN A 142 3.82 17.82 18.53
C GLN A 142 4.72 17.20 19.61
N ALA A 143 6.04 17.18 19.43
CA ALA A 143 6.98 16.56 20.37
C ALA A 143 7.70 17.56 21.28
N CYS A 144 7.95 18.79 20.83
CA CYS A 144 8.79 19.76 21.56
C CYS A 144 8.24 21.20 21.58
N SER A 145 7.05 21.43 21.04
CA SER A 145 6.40 22.76 21.00
C SER A 145 7.14 23.85 20.20
N ALA A 146 8.31 23.57 19.63
CA ALA A 146 9.00 24.48 18.73
C ALA A 146 8.14 24.81 17.49
N PRO A 147 8.33 25.99 16.84
CA PRO A 147 7.60 26.34 15.64
C PRO A 147 7.70 25.24 14.57
N ALA A 148 6.57 24.80 14.04
CA ALA A 148 6.56 23.76 13.02
C ALA A 148 6.97 24.33 11.66
N VAL A 149 7.57 23.48 10.82
CA VAL A 149 7.98 23.84 9.46
C VAL A 149 7.38 22.90 8.42
N PHE A 150 6.80 21.77 8.82
CA PHE A 150 6.13 20.83 7.92
C PHE A 150 4.97 20.09 8.59
N ARG A 151 4.14 19.46 7.76
CA ARG A 151 3.06 18.56 8.15
C ARG A 151 3.38 17.13 7.70
N CYS A 152 3.34 16.20 8.64
CA CYS A 152 3.76 14.81 8.39
C CYS A 152 2.82 14.08 7.44
N ALA A 153 3.36 13.51 6.35
CA ALA A 153 2.61 12.75 5.34
C ALA A 153 2.29 11.30 5.75
N GLY A 154 2.70 10.86 6.95
CA GLY A 154 2.50 9.51 7.44
C GLY A 154 1.03 9.14 7.65
N ARG A 155 0.70 7.84 7.54
CA ARG A 155 -0.69 7.34 7.64
C ARG A 155 -1.39 7.68 8.96
N VAL A 156 -0.63 7.80 10.05
CA VAL A 156 -1.14 8.16 11.38
C VAL A 156 -1.38 9.67 11.47
N CYS A 157 -0.50 10.48 10.90
CA CYS A 157 -0.57 11.94 10.99
C CYS A 157 -1.46 12.58 9.92
N ARG A 158 -1.59 11.99 8.73
CA ARG A 158 -2.43 12.42 7.61
C ARG A 158 -2.33 13.92 7.27
N ARG A 159 -1.15 14.52 7.43
CA ARG A 159 -0.90 15.98 7.28
C ARG A 159 -1.64 16.87 8.30
N GLU A 160 -2.36 16.30 9.26
CA GLU A 160 -3.03 17.05 10.33
C GLU A 160 -2.04 17.51 11.41
N ARG A 161 -0.98 16.73 11.64
CA ARG A 161 0.05 17.03 12.65
C ARG A 161 1.26 17.78 12.07
N ALA A 162 1.64 18.86 12.74
CA ALA A 162 2.77 19.71 12.39
C ALA A 162 4.02 19.39 13.24
N TRP A 163 5.20 19.56 12.65
CA TRP A 163 6.49 19.16 13.23
C TRP A 163 7.59 20.18 12.89
N CYS A 164 8.58 20.34 13.79
CA CYS A 164 9.75 21.20 13.57
C CYS A 164 10.82 20.50 12.71
N ALA A 165 11.84 21.25 12.28
CA ALA A 165 12.90 20.78 11.40
C ALA A 165 13.68 19.58 12.00
N ASP A 166 13.96 19.59 13.30
CA ASP A 166 14.74 18.52 13.96
C ASP A 166 14.04 17.15 13.92
N HIS A 167 12.70 17.16 13.85
CA HIS A 167 11.89 15.95 13.74
C HIS A 167 11.50 15.63 12.29
N ARG A 168 12.07 16.33 11.30
CA ARG A 168 11.84 16.05 9.88
C ARG A 168 12.63 14.83 9.43
N LYS A 169 11.94 13.89 8.76
CA LYS A 169 12.54 12.76 8.05
C LYS A 169 12.08 12.79 6.59
N PRO A 170 12.96 13.15 5.63
CA PRO A 170 12.59 13.24 4.23
C PRO A 170 12.39 11.85 3.63
N HIS A 171 11.44 11.73 2.69
CA HIS A 171 11.24 10.49 1.96
C HIS A 171 12.47 10.19 1.08
N PRO A 172 12.98 8.94 1.05
CA PRO A 172 14.24 8.61 0.37
C PRO A 172 14.29 8.85 -1.15
N ARG A 173 13.14 9.02 -1.79
CA ARG A 173 12.99 9.16 -3.25
C ARG A 173 12.06 10.28 -3.70
N ASP A 174 11.46 11.00 -2.76
CA ASP A 174 10.42 11.99 -3.05
C ASP A 174 10.71 13.23 -2.19
N PRO A 175 11.30 14.29 -2.77
CA PRO A 175 11.74 15.45 -2.00
C PRO A 175 10.56 16.25 -1.42
N ASP A 176 9.35 16.07 -1.92
CA ASP A 176 8.16 16.82 -1.49
C ASP A 176 7.41 16.15 -0.34
N VAL A 177 7.92 15.03 0.17
CA VAL A 177 7.27 14.20 1.19
C VAL A 177 8.14 14.06 2.42
N ASP A 178 7.66 14.62 3.52
CA ASP A 178 8.30 14.53 4.83
C ASP A 178 7.45 13.76 5.85
N TYR A 179 8.15 13.06 6.75
CA TYR A 179 7.56 12.31 7.84
C TYR A 179 8.10 12.78 9.20
N CYS A 180 7.32 12.59 10.25
CA CYS A 180 7.84 12.55 11.60
C CYS A 180 8.56 11.21 11.86
N PRO A 181 9.38 11.09 12.92
CA PRO A 181 10.20 9.89 13.13
C PRO A 181 9.40 8.60 13.21
N SER A 182 8.28 8.60 13.96
CA SER A 182 7.44 7.40 14.10
C SER A 182 6.80 6.96 12.79
N CYS A 183 6.22 7.90 12.03
CA CYS A 183 5.65 7.59 10.73
C CYS A 183 6.71 7.18 9.70
N TYR A 184 7.93 7.73 9.80
CA TYR A 184 9.05 7.34 8.95
C TYR A 184 9.44 5.89 9.23
N ASP A 185 9.63 5.52 10.49
CA ASP A 185 10.03 4.17 10.88
C ASP A 185 8.93 3.13 10.58
N ASP A 186 7.65 3.53 10.58
CA ASP A 186 6.55 2.66 10.14
C ASP A 186 6.58 2.36 8.64
N VAL A 187 6.91 3.36 7.82
CA VAL A 187 6.93 3.25 6.35
C VAL A 187 8.24 2.65 5.86
N PHE A 188 9.35 3.03 6.49
CA PHE A 188 10.72 2.63 6.18
C PHE A 188 11.37 1.96 7.39
N PRO A 189 10.82 0.83 7.86
CA PRO A 189 11.36 0.17 9.04
C PRO A 189 12.80 -0.25 8.78
N ARG A 190 13.65 -0.10 9.78
CA ARG A 190 15.04 -0.57 9.69
C ARG A 190 15.08 -2.09 9.63
N CYS A 191 16.09 -2.62 8.94
CA CYS A 191 16.41 -4.03 9.03
C CYS A 191 16.74 -4.41 10.49
N GLU A 192 16.22 -5.53 10.96
CA GLU A 192 16.45 -6.03 12.33
C GLU A 192 17.91 -6.36 12.63
N ASN A 193 18.68 -6.75 11.61
CA ASN A 193 20.12 -6.95 11.75
C ASN A 193 20.83 -5.64 12.18
N ARG A 194 21.45 -5.66 13.37
CA ARG A 194 21.99 -4.49 14.08
C ARG A 194 22.99 -3.64 13.28
N SER A 195 23.74 -4.25 12.36
CA SER A 195 24.73 -3.53 11.53
C SER A 195 24.19 -3.11 10.16
N CYS A 196 22.90 -3.31 9.89
CA CYS A 196 22.29 -3.03 8.60
C CYS A 196 21.48 -1.73 8.65
N THR A 197 21.83 -0.77 7.79
CA THR A 197 21.10 0.49 7.61
C THR A 197 20.02 0.42 6.52
N ASP A 198 19.89 -0.72 5.84
CA ASP A 198 18.90 -0.90 4.77
C ASP A 198 17.47 -0.98 5.32
N ILE A 199 16.51 -0.66 4.45
CA ILE A 199 15.08 -0.74 4.75
C ILE A 199 14.63 -2.20 4.78
N GLY A 200 13.94 -2.57 5.86
CA GLY A 200 13.39 -3.89 6.11
C GLY A 200 12.11 -4.17 5.32
N THR A 201 12.23 -4.35 4.01
CA THR A 201 11.06 -4.58 3.12
C THR A 201 10.41 -5.95 3.27
N VAL A 202 11.12 -6.93 3.84
CA VAL A 202 10.61 -8.28 4.09
C VAL A 202 10.16 -8.38 5.55
N ARG A 203 8.89 -8.73 5.77
CA ARG A 203 8.38 -9.07 7.10
C ARG A 203 8.74 -10.51 7.45
N CYS A 204 9.15 -10.77 8.68
CA CYS A 204 9.23 -12.13 9.17
C CYS A 204 7.83 -12.76 9.25
N GLU A 205 7.64 -13.89 8.58
CA GLU A 205 6.39 -14.65 8.50
C GLU A 205 6.35 -15.78 9.54
N HIS A 206 7.19 -15.69 10.58
CA HIS A 206 7.08 -16.55 11.76
C HIS A 206 5.87 -16.14 12.59
N VAL A 207 5.10 -17.13 13.01
CA VAL A 207 3.94 -16.98 13.88
C VAL A 207 4.11 -17.97 15.02
N SER A 208 3.97 -17.54 16.27
CA SER A 208 4.03 -18.44 17.42
C SER A 208 2.69 -19.16 17.64
N ARG A 209 2.66 -20.16 18.52
CA ARG A 209 1.46 -20.99 18.77
C ARG A 209 0.27 -20.23 19.35
N ASP A 210 0.53 -19.12 20.02
CA ASP A 210 -0.51 -18.18 20.48
C ASP A 210 -0.98 -17.23 19.36
N LEU A 211 -0.56 -17.50 18.11
CA LEU A 211 -0.86 -16.74 16.89
C LEU A 211 -0.23 -15.34 16.85
N ARG A 212 0.75 -15.03 17.71
CA ARG A 212 1.50 -13.78 17.60
C ARG A 212 2.50 -13.83 16.48
N ARG A 213 2.44 -12.84 15.60
CA ARG A 213 3.36 -12.68 14.47
C ARG A 213 4.63 -12.00 14.93
N CYS A 214 5.76 -12.45 14.41
CA CYS A 214 6.99 -11.66 14.48
C CYS A 214 6.77 -10.31 13.78
N ASP A 215 7.21 -9.24 14.43
CA ASP A 215 7.11 -7.86 13.95
C ASP A 215 8.37 -7.42 13.18
N HIS A 216 9.49 -8.12 13.37
CA HIS A 216 10.76 -7.84 12.72
C HIS A 216 10.63 -7.67 11.20
N ARG A 217 11.38 -6.68 10.72
CA ARG A 217 11.50 -6.22 9.33
C ARG A 217 12.94 -6.44 8.90
N ILE A 218 13.14 -6.99 7.71
CA ILE A 218 14.44 -7.48 7.27
C ILE A 218 14.64 -7.03 5.83
N CYS A 219 15.83 -6.54 5.49
CA CYS A 219 16.12 -6.20 4.11
C CYS A 219 16.22 -7.48 3.26
N THR A 220 16.15 -7.34 1.94
CA THR A 220 16.21 -8.49 1.02
C THR A 220 17.52 -9.27 1.12
N ARG A 221 18.61 -8.62 1.55
CA ARG A 221 19.93 -9.24 1.73
C ARG A 221 20.01 -10.15 2.95
N HIS A 222 19.37 -9.75 4.06
CA HIS A 222 19.41 -10.50 5.32
C HIS A 222 18.21 -11.44 5.51
N ALA A 223 17.15 -11.27 4.71
CA ALA A 223 15.97 -12.12 4.80
C ALA A 223 16.31 -13.56 4.40
N ARG A 224 16.17 -14.49 5.34
CA ARG A 224 16.25 -15.93 5.05
C ARG A 224 14.93 -16.37 4.43
N ARG A 225 14.99 -17.02 3.27
CA ARG A 225 13.79 -17.48 2.55
C ARG A 225 13.64 -18.98 2.69
N TRP A 226 12.66 -19.41 3.46
CA TRP A 226 12.33 -20.82 3.58
C TRP A 226 11.43 -21.25 2.42
N GLN A 227 11.97 -22.10 1.53
CA GLN A 227 11.28 -22.56 0.34
C GLN A 227 10.21 -23.62 0.64
N VAL A 228 8.98 -23.15 0.89
CA VAL A 228 7.82 -23.98 1.19
C VAL A 228 7.02 -24.36 -0.06
N PHE A 229 7.00 -23.49 -1.07
CA PHE A 229 6.12 -23.61 -2.25
C PHE A 229 6.84 -24.13 -3.52
N GLY A 230 8.12 -24.51 -3.42
CA GLY A 230 8.96 -24.88 -4.56
C GLY A 230 9.86 -23.74 -5.06
N GLY A 231 10.84 -24.06 -5.91
CA GLY A 231 11.97 -23.16 -6.24
C GLY A 231 11.62 -21.92 -7.06
N GLU A 232 10.52 -21.93 -7.82
CA GLU A 232 10.10 -20.79 -8.65
C GLU A 232 9.34 -19.73 -7.85
N ARG A 233 8.83 -20.08 -6.67
CA ARG A 233 7.99 -19.19 -5.87
C ARG A 233 8.78 -18.55 -4.73
N MET A 234 8.32 -17.39 -4.29
CA MET A 234 8.93 -16.71 -3.15
C MET A 234 8.56 -17.44 -1.85
N GLY A 235 9.57 -18.06 -1.24
CA GLY A 235 9.46 -18.72 0.07
C GLY A 235 9.16 -17.77 1.23
N LEU A 236 8.92 -18.37 2.40
CA LEU A 236 8.56 -17.63 3.59
C LEU A 236 9.74 -16.80 4.11
N GLY A 237 9.52 -15.52 4.38
CA GLY A 237 10.52 -14.62 4.94
C GLY A 237 10.77 -14.89 6.42
N ARG A 238 12.02 -15.08 6.82
CA ARG A 238 12.42 -15.36 8.21
C ARG A 238 13.55 -14.42 8.64
N CYS A 239 13.46 -13.89 9.86
CA CYS A 239 14.55 -13.14 10.48
C CYS A 239 15.67 -14.09 10.90
N GLU A 240 16.75 -13.54 11.44
CA GLU A 240 17.89 -14.32 11.89
C GLU A 240 17.49 -15.36 12.95
N GLN A 241 16.75 -14.93 13.96
CA GLN A 241 16.25 -15.80 15.05
C GLN A 241 15.36 -16.95 14.55
N HIS A 242 14.54 -16.71 13.52
CA HIS A 242 13.57 -17.68 13.00
C HIS A 242 14.01 -18.37 11.71
N GLY A 243 15.28 -18.24 11.32
CA GLY A 243 15.79 -18.75 10.06
C GLY A 243 16.06 -20.26 10.05
N GLY A 244 16.23 -20.88 11.22
CA GLY A 244 16.56 -22.30 11.36
C GLY A 244 15.32 -23.18 11.31
N MET A 245 15.23 -24.05 10.30
CA MET A 245 14.14 -25.04 10.18
C MET A 245 14.58 -26.49 10.41
N ARG A 246 15.88 -26.76 10.46
CA ARG A 246 16.40 -28.11 10.76
C ARG A 246 16.18 -28.43 12.23
N GLY A 247 15.65 -29.62 12.53
CA GLY A 247 15.42 -30.08 13.91
C GLY A 247 14.13 -29.55 14.55
N VAL A 248 13.38 -28.68 13.86
CA VAL A 248 12.03 -28.27 14.28
C VAL A 248 11.12 -29.51 14.25
N SER A 249 10.24 -29.69 15.24
CA SER A 249 9.34 -30.84 15.27
C SER A 249 8.41 -30.85 14.04
N PRO A 250 7.92 -32.03 13.60
CA PRO A 250 7.02 -32.09 12.45
C PRO A 250 5.77 -31.25 12.60
N ASP A 251 5.18 -31.27 13.79
CA ASP A 251 3.97 -30.52 14.12
C ASP A 251 4.20 -29.01 14.00
N GLU A 252 5.31 -28.50 14.55
CA GLU A 252 5.69 -27.10 14.43
C GLU A 252 6.00 -26.70 13.00
N LEU A 253 6.68 -27.57 12.25
CA LEU A 253 6.95 -27.32 10.84
C LEU A 253 5.66 -27.19 10.03
N MET A 254 4.68 -28.06 10.27
CA MET A 254 3.38 -28.02 9.59
C MET A 254 2.57 -26.79 9.99
N PHE A 255 2.55 -26.45 11.28
CA PHE A 255 1.95 -25.22 11.80
C PHE A 255 2.54 -23.98 11.09
N GLN A 256 3.87 -23.87 11.05
CA GLN A 256 4.56 -22.75 10.42
C GLN A 256 4.30 -22.62 8.92
N ILE A 257 4.16 -23.74 8.21
CA ILE A 257 3.78 -23.73 6.78
C ILE A 257 2.38 -23.17 6.62
N VAL A 258 1.41 -23.69 7.37
CA VAL A 258 0.00 -23.32 7.22
C VAL A 258 -0.24 -21.87 7.64
N VAL A 259 0.13 -21.53 8.88
CA VAL A 259 -0.16 -20.23 9.47
C VAL A 259 0.73 -19.15 8.83
N GLY A 260 2.01 -19.46 8.59
CA GLY A 260 2.92 -18.55 7.89
C GLY A 260 2.47 -18.22 6.48
N ALA A 261 2.00 -19.22 5.70
CA ALA A 261 1.46 -19.00 4.37
C ALA A 261 0.14 -18.21 4.39
N ALA A 262 -0.76 -18.52 5.33
CA ALA A 262 -2.05 -17.85 5.45
C ALA A 262 -1.91 -16.40 5.96
N ALA A 263 -0.85 -16.08 6.69
CA ALA A 263 -0.56 -14.75 7.21
C ALA A 263 -0.04 -13.76 6.14
N ARG A 264 0.34 -14.24 4.95
CA ARG A 264 0.93 -13.43 3.88
C ARG A 264 -0.08 -12.44 3.30
N LYS A 265 0.40 -11.24 2.95
CA LYS A 265 -0.39 -10.23 2.25
C LYS A 265 -0.77 -10.68 0.83
N ARG A 266 0.17 -11.36 0.13
CA ARG A 266 -0.11 -12.06 -1.12
C ARG A 266 -0.32 -13.53 -0.78
N LYS A 267 -1.58 -13.96 -0.81
CA LYS A 267 -1.94 -15.34 -0.46
C LYS A 267 -1.37 -16.29 -1.51
N GLU A 268 -0.56 -17.23 -1.05
CA GLU A 268 -0.16 -18.40 -1.81
C GLU A 268 -1.03 -19.58 -1.39
N ARG A 269 -1.33 -20.49 -2.32
CA ARG A 269 -2.00 -21.75 -1.96
C ARG A 269 -1.09 -22.58 -1.07
N LEU A 270 -1.67 -23.27 -0.09
CA LEU A 270 -0.91 -24.20 0.74
C LEU A 270 -0.30 -25.32 -0.13
N PRO A 271 0.82 -25.92 0.30
CA PRO A 271 1.44 -27.01 -0.45
C PRO A 271 0.52 -28.22 -0.63
N SER A 272 0.80 -29.01 -1.67
CA SER A 272 0.27 -30.37 -1.79
C SER A 272 0.83 -31.28 -0.69
N LEU A 273 0.27 -32.48 -0.52
CA LEU A 273 0.84 -33.49 0.39
C LEU A 273 2.29 -33.82 0.05
N GLN A 274 2.64 -33.89 -1.24
CA GLN A 274 4.03 -34.03 -1.70
C GLN A 274 4.91 -32.83 -1.33
N GLY A 275 4.35 -31.61 -1.36
CA GLY A 275 5.05 -30.41 -0.89
C GLY A 275 5.34 -30.45 0.61
N PHE A 276 4.39 -30.90 1.44
CA PHE A 276 4.62 -31.14 2.87
C PHE A 276 5.69 -32.21 3.10
N ALA A 277 5.59 -33.36 2.42
CA ALA A 277 6.58 -34.42 2.46
C ALA A 277 8.00 -33.91 2.10
N HIS A 278 8.11 -33.06 1.06
CA HIS A 278 9.39 -32.46 0.69
C HIS A 278 9.98 -31.57 1.80
N ASN A 279 9.15 -30.73 2.42
CA ASN A 279 9.58 -29.86 3.53
C ASN A 279 9.99 -30.66 4.77
N LEU A 280 9.25 -31.71 5.11
CA LEU A 280 9.59 -32.64 6.19
C LEU A 280 10.93 -33.33 5.94
N ARG A 281 11.16 -33.84 4.72
CA ARG A 281 12.42 -34.48 4.33
C ARG A 281 13.61 -33.53 4.46
N ASN A 282 13.48 -32.29 3.99
CA ASN A 282 14.53 -31.27 4.07
C ASN A 282 14.85 -30.84 5.51
N SER A 283 13.91 -31.06 6.43
CA SER A 283 14.03 -30.68 7.84
C SER A 283 14.45 -31.83 8.76
N GLY A 284 14.66 -33.02 8.19
CA GLY A 284 15.18 -34.21 8.89
C GLY A 284 14.17 -35.32 9.13
N HIS A 285 12.88 -35.11 8.83
CA HIS A 285 11.79 -36.04 9.14
C HIS A 285 11.53 -37.01 7.98
N ARG A 286 12.52 -37.84 7.66
CA ARG A 286 12.50 -38.71 6.47
C ARG A 286 11.38 -39.76 6.52
N ASP A 287 11.19 -40.40 7.67
CA ASP A 287 10.17 -41.47 7.80
C ASP A 287 8.75 -40.90 7.65
N LEU A 288 8.46 -39.79 8.32
CA LEU A 288 7.18 -39.12 8.20
C LEU A 288 6.94 -38.56 6.78
N ALA A 289 7.99 -38.16 6.06
CA ALA A 289 7.89 -37.69 4.69
C ALA A 289 7.44 -38.78 3.68
N LEU A 290 7.41 -40.06 4.08
CA LEU A 290 6.88 -41.16 3.28
C LEU A 290 5.46 -41.55 3.69
N ASP A 291 5.05 -41.22 4.92
CA ASP A 291 3.76 -41.57 5.50
C ASP A 291 2.72 -40.47 5.23
N TYR A 292 2.19 -40.47 4.00
CA TYR A 292 1.21 -39.47 3.55
C TYR A 292 -0.10 -39.50 4.37
N ASP A 293 -0.52 -40.68 4.84
CA ASP A 293 -1.67 -40.82 5.73
C ASP A 293 -1.43 -40.10 7.05
N ARG A 294 -0.24 -40.24 7.65
CA ARG A 294 0.12 -39.54 8.87
C ARG A 294 0.28 -38.04 8.67
N ILE A 295 0.85 -37.59 7.54
CA ILE A 295 0.87 -36.16 7.19
C ILE A 295 -0.57 -35.63 7.12
N HIS A 296 -1.47 -36.34 6.43
CA HIS A 296 -2.87 -35.93 6.30
C HIS A 296 -3.59 -35.86 7.65
N ARG A 297 -3.39 -36.87 8.52
CA ARG A 297 -3.91 -36.84 9.91
C ARG A 297 -3.39 -35.65 10.71
N LEU A 298 -2.10 -35.33 10.61
CA LEU A 298 -1.50 -34.17 11.27
C LEU A 298 -2.13 -32.85 10.77
N LEU A 299 -2.36 -32.72 9.45
CA LEU A 299 -3.11 -31.58 8.91
C LEU A 299 -4.53 -31.53 9.47
N GLY A 300 -5.20 -32.66 9.64
CA GLY A 300 -6.53 -32.73 10.24
C GLY A 300 -6.55 -32.27 11.71
N VAL A 301 -5.53 -32.63 12.50
CA VAL A 301 -5.36 -32.17 13.89
C VAL A 301 -5.08 -30.67 13.92
N LEU A 302 -4.10 -30.22 13.13
CA LEU A 302 -3.71 -28.82 13.01
C LEU A 302 -4.88 -27.93 12.59
N GLY A 303 -5.75 -28.40 11.70
CA GLY A 303 -6.96 -27.67 11.28
C GLY A 303 -7.90 -27.34 12.43
N ARG A 304 -7.97 -28.18 13.47
CA ARG A 304 -8.74 -27.89 14.69
C ARG A 304 -8.02 -26.89 15.59
N GLU A 305 -6.70 -26.99 15.69
CA GLU A 305 -5.88 -26.09 16.49
C GLU A 305 -5.93 -24.64 15.96
N VAL A 306 -5.79 -24.47 14.64
CA VAL A 306 -5.77 -23.14 14.01
C VAL A 306 -7.17 -22.61 13.69
N ALA A 307 -8.23 -23.25 14.18
CA ALA A 307 -9.62 -22.85 13.91
C ALA A 307 -9.93 -21.41 14.37
N ARG A 308 -9.18 -20.89 15.36
CA ARG A 308 -9.28 -19.50 15.82
C ARG A 308 -8.64 -18.49 14.86
N ASP A 309 -7.71 -18.91 14.00
CA ASP A 309 -7.18 -18.07 12.91
C ASP A 309 -8.04 -18.26 11.66
N ARG A 310 -8.91 -17.28 11.39
CA ARG A 310 -9.81 -17.31 10.24
C ARG A 310 -9.07 -17.45 8.90
N SER A 311 -7.87 -16.88 8.77
CA SER A 311 -7.10 -16.97 7.52
C SER A 311 -6.57 -18.37 7.31
N ALA A 312 -5.96 -18.97 8.34
CA ALA A 312 -5.43 -20.32 8.29
C ALA A 312 -6.54 -21.36 8.13
N SER A 313 -7.63 -21.22 8.90
CA SER A 313 -8.79 -22.11 8.83
C SER A 313 -9.41 -22.13 7.43
N ASN A 314 -9.59 -20.97 6.80
CA ASN A 314 -10.10 -20.89 5.43
C ASN A 314 -9.13 -21.54 4.42
N ALA A 315 -7.83 -21.24 4.50
CA ALA A 315 -6.84 -21.82 3.60
C ALA A 315 -6.77 -23.36 3.69
N MET A 316 -6.90 -23.91 4.90
CA MET A 316 -6.97 -25.36 5.09
C MET A 316 -8.27 -25.95 4.55
N SER A 317 -9.40 -25.27 4.76
CA SER A 317 -10.71 -25.73 4.29
C SER A 317 -10.76 -25.78 2.76
N GLU A 318 -10.18 -24.79 2.08
CA GLU A 318 -10.03 -24.76 0.62
C GLU A 318 -9.16 -25.91 0.09
N MET A 319 -8.09 -26.26 0.79
CA MET A 319 -7.11 -27.25 0.33
C MET A 319 -7.45 -28.69 0.74
N ARG A 320 -8.31 -28.90 1.73
CA ARG A 320 -8.66 -30.22 2.24
C ARG A 320 -9.21 -31.18 1.16
N PRO A 321 -10.15 -30.78 0.27
CA PRO A 321 -10.61 -31.65 -0.81
C PRO A 321 -9.50 -32.02 -1.82
N VAL A 322 -8.48 -31.17 -1.96
CA VAL A 322 -7.32 -31.46 -2.81
C VAL A 322 -6.43 -32.51 -2.14
N TRP A 323 -6.17 -32.37 -0.85
CA TRP A 323 -5.39 -33.35 -0.09
C TRP A 323 -6.11 -34.71 0.00
N ASP A 324 -7.43 -34.73 0.20
CA ASP A 324 -8.23 -35.96 0.23
C ASP A 324 -8.13 -36.73 -1.10
N ARG A 325 -8.28 -36.01 -2.24
CA ARG A 325 -8.10 -36.62 -3.57
C ARG A 325 -6.67 -37.11 -3.81
N GLN A 326 -5.67 -36.37 -3.35
CA GLN A 326 -4.27 -36.79 -3.44
C GLN A 326 -4.02 -38.06 -2.63
N LEU A 327 -4.55 -38.15 -1.41
CA LEU A 327 -4.42 -39.33 -0.58
C LEU A 327 -5.10 -40.55 -1.20
N ALA A 328 -6.31 -40.39 -1.73
CA ALA A 328 -7.02 -41.46 -2.43
C ALA A 328 -6.24 -41.97 -3.66
N ALA A 329 -5.70 -41.07 -4.48
CA ALA A 329 -4.88 -41.43 -5.64
C ALA A 329 -3.57 -42.13 -5.23
N LEU A 330 -2.95 -41.71 -4.12
CA LEU A 330 -1.76 -42.34 -3.56
C LEU A 330 -2.07 -43.76 -3.04
N ALA A 331 -3.25 -44.00 -2.46
CA ALA A 331 -3.65 -45.34 -2.03
C ALA A 331 -3.73 -46.31 -3.23
N THR A 332 -4.37 -45.91 -4.33
CA THR A 332 -4.42 -46.70 -5.58
C THR A 332 -3.01 -46.97 -6.12
N THR A 333 -2.16 -45.95 -6.11
CA THR A 333 -0.77 -46.06 -6.57
C THR A 333 0.06 -46.99 -5.66
N SER A 334 -0.15 -46.92 -4.34
CA SER A 334 0.53 -47.76 -3.36
C SER A 334 0.14 -49.24 -3.52
N GLN A 335 -1.15 -49.53 -3.74
CA GLN A 335 -1.62 -50.88 -4.04
C GLN A 335 -0.93 -51.46 -5.27
N GLU A 336 -0.83 -50.70 -6.36
CA GLU A 336 -0.11 -51.14 -7.56
C GLU A 336 1.39 -51.33 -7.28
N GLY A 337 2.00 -50.41 -6.53
CA GLY A 337 3.39 -50.55 -6.06
C GLY A 337 3.62 -51.83 -5.26
N MET A 338 2.70 -52.20 -4.35
CA MET A 338 2.79 -53.44 -3.59
C MET A 338 2.68 -54.66 -4.49
N ARG A 339 1.78 -54.65 -5.48
CA ARG A 339 1.68 -55.73 -6.49
C ARG A 339 2.98 -55.89 -7.27
N LEU A 340 3.62 -54.78 -7.66
CA LEU A 340 4.90 -54.78 -8.33
C LEU A 340 6.04 -55.27 -7.42
N VAL A 341 6.03 -54.95 -6.13
CA VAL A 341 7.00 -55.47 -5.15
C VAL A 341 6.84 -56.98 -4.97
N GLU A 342 5.62 -57.50 -4.86
CA GLU A 342 5.41 -58.95 -4.74
C GLU A 342 5.81 -59.70 -6.02
N ARG A 343 5.73 -59.05 -7.19
CA ARG A 343 6.28 -59.59 -8.43
C ARG A 343 7.82 -59.51 -8.46
N LEU A 344 8.40 -58.42 -7.95
CA LEU A 344 9.85 -58.25 -7.81
C LEU A 344 10.44 -59.34 -6.88
N LYS A 345 9.81 -59.58 -5.73
CA LYS A 345 10.23 -60.63 -4.79
C LYS A 345 10.29 -62.00 -5.45
N ARG A 346 9.28 -62.35 -6.26
CA ARG A 346 9.27 -63.61 -7.05
C ARG A 346 10.41 -63.67 -8.06
N LEU A 347 10.70 -62.56 -8.77
CA LEU A 347 11.83 -62.48 -9.70
C LEU A 347 13.18 -62.62 -8.99
N VAL A 348 13.34 -62.02 -7.81
CA VAL A 348 14.55 -62.12 -6.99
C VAL A 348 14.80 -63.56 -6.55
N ILE A 349 13.76 -64.26 -6.07
CA ILE A 349 13.84 -65.68 -5.69
C ILE A 349 14.22 -66.56 -6.89
N ALA A 350 13.65 -66.28 -8.07
CA ALA A 350 13.92 -67.06 -9.27
C ALA A 350 15.35 -66.82 -9.82
N ASN A 351 15.87 -65.61 -9.67
CA ASN A 351 17.15 -65.19 -10.24
C ASN A 351 18.36 -65.52 -9.35
N ASP A 352 18.19 -65.64 -8.03
CA ASP A 352 19.24 -66.03 -7.09
C ASP A 352 18.76 -67.18 -6.19
N ARG A 353 19.19 -68.41 -6.53
CA ARG A 353 18.79 -69.62 -5.77
C ARG A 353 19.39 -69.70 -4.37
N GLN A 354 20.48 -68.99 -4.10
CA GLN A 354 21.21 -69.11 -2.84
C GLN A 354 20.75 -68.07 -1.83
N PHE A 355 20.50 -66.82 -2.27
CA PHE A 355 20.15 -65.70 -1.39
C PHE A 355 18.85 -65.00 -1.76
N GLY A 356 18.16 -65.42 -2.84
CA GLY A 356 16.96 -64.74 -3.32
C GLY A 356 15.82 -64.72 -2.31
N ALA A 357 15.67 -65.76 -1.49
CA ALA A 357 14.68 -65.79 -0.41
C ALA A 357 14.94 -64.72 0.66
N ASP A 358 16.19 -64.62 1.13
CA ASP A 358 16.60 -63.63 2.14
C ASP A 358 16.47 -62.20 1.62
N ILE A 359 16.88 -61.97 0.37
CA ILE A 359 16.74 -60.66 -0.29
C ILE A 359 15.26 -60.31 -0.41
N ALA A 360 14.42 -61.22 -0.93
CA ALA A 360 12.99 -60.98 -1.12
C ALA A 360 12.26 -60.69 0.20
N ALA A 361 12.62 -61.37 1.29
CA ALA A 361 12.05 -61.13 2.61
C ALA A 361 12.33 -59.71 3.13
N GLY A 362 13.49 -59.13 2.78
CA GLY A 362 13.87 -57.77 3.17
C GLY A 362 13.37 -56.65 2.26
N ILE A 363 12.76 -56.96 1.10
CA ILE A 363 12.28 -55.92 0.17
C ILE A 363 10.97 -55.33 0.68
N GLU A 364 10.97 -54.02 0.88
CA GLU A 364 9.76 -53.23 1.17
C GLU A 364 9.51 -52.16 0.10
N LEU A 365 8.24 -51.82 -0.11
CA LEU A 365 7.87 -50.70 -0.97
C LEU A 365 8.27 -49.38 -0.31
N ALA A 366 9.05 -48.56 -1.01
CA ALA A 366 9.32 -47.19 -0.58
C ALA A 366 8.35 -46.18 -1.25
N GLU A 367 8.26 -46.22 -2.58
CA GLU A 367 7.38 -45.34 -3.35
C GLU A 367 7.17 -45.93 -4.75
N TYR A 368 5.95 -45.88 -5.29
CA TYR A 368 5.71 -46.15 -6.71
C TYR A 368 5.31 -44.86 -7.42
N LYS A 369 5.97 -44.57 -8.54
CA LYS A 369 5.65 -43.44 -9.42
C LYS A 369 5.11 -43.99 -10.74
N PRO A 370 3.82 -43.79 -11.04
CA PRO A 370 3.25 -44.23 -12.29
C PRO A 370 3.91 -43.50 -13.47
N PRO A 371 3.81 -44.05 -14.70
CA PRO A 371 4.35 -43.39 -15.87
C PRO A 371 3.62 -42.06 -16.07
N LEU A 372 4.38 -41.00 -16.38
CA LEU A 372 3.80 -39.69 -16.65
C LEU A 372 3.74 -39.49 -18.16
N GLN A 373 2.56 -39.59 -18.77
CA GLN A 373 2.35 -39.15 -20.15
C GLN A 373 2.16 -37.63 -20.17
N ARG A 374 2.91 -36.93 -21.02
CA ARG A 374 2.66 -35.53 -21.38
C ARG A 374 2.13 -35.50 -22.81
N ASP A 375 1.10 -34.69 -23.04
CA ASP A 375 0.59 -34.41 -24.38
C ASP A 375 1.75 -33.89 -25.26
N GLY A 376 2.16 -34.67 -26.26
CA GLY A 376 3.20 -34.30 -27.23
C GLY A 376 4.53 -35.08 -27.19
N GLY A 377 4.74 -36.04 -26.27
CA GLY A 377 5.83 -37.03 -26.39
C GLY A 377 6.95 -37.02 -25.32
N VAL A 378 7.54 -38.22 -25.17
CA VAL A 378 8.48 -38.74 -24.14
C VAL A 378 8.01 -38.54 -22.69
N GLY A 379 7.11 -39.42 -22.27
CA GLY A 379 6.75 -39.59 -20.86
C GLY A 379 7.87 -40.21 -20.03
N ARG A 380 7.92 -39.91 -18.73
CA ARG A 380 8.84 -40.57 -17.79
C ARG A 380 8.34 -42.02 -17.56
N PRO A 381 9.22 -43.04 -17.65
CA PRO A 381 8.83 -44.42 -17.34
C PRO A 381 8.42 -44.55 -15.88
N ALA A 382 7.54 -45.51 -15.60
CA ALA A 382 7.14 -45.84 -14.24
C ALA A 382 8.38 -46.20 -13.41
N ARG A 383 8.43 -45.75 -12.15
CA ARG A 383 9.54 -46.06 -11.23
C ARG A 383 9.04 -46.70 -9.96
N LEU A 384 9.67 -47.81 -9.57
CA LEU A 384 9.45 -48.50 -8.32
C LEU A 384 10.66 -48.28 -7.41
N PHE A 385 10.46 -47.54 -6.33
CA PHE A 385 11.45 -47.35 -5.28
C PHE A 385 11.22 -48.40 -4.20
N VAL A 386 12.28 -49.12 -3.84
CA VAL A 386 12.25 -50.16 -2.81
C VAL A 386 13.29 -49.90 -1.74
N LYS A 387 12.96 -50.29 -0.51
CA LYS A 387 13.95 -50.44 0.56
C LYS A 387 14.53 -51.84 0.48
N VAL A 388 15.85 -51.91 0.52
CA VAL A 388 16.61 -53.16 0.59
C VAL A 388 17.60 -53.01 1.74
N PRO A 389 17.69 -54.01 2.65
CA PRO A 389 18.65 -54.00 3.76
C PRO A 389 20.05 -53.73 3.23
N GLU A 390 20.79 -52.86 3.90
CA GLU A 390 22.05 -52.32 3.39
C GLU A 390 23.06 -53.43 3.02
N HIS A 391 23.15 -54.45 3.87
CA HIS A 391 24.01 -55.62 3.67
C HIS A 391 23.60 -56.52 2.47
N LEU A 392 22.37 -56.39 1.95
CA LEU A 392 21.86 -57.16 0.81
C LEU A 392 21.84 -56.36 -0.51
N ARG A 393 22.08 -55.04 -0.47
CA ARG A 393 22.00 -54.17 -1.66
C ARG A 393 22.92 -54.60 -2.79
N GLY A 394 24.17 -54.97 -2.48
CA GLY A 394 25.14 -55.42 -3.49
C GLY A 394 24.66 -56.66 -4.24
N ARG A 395 24.06 -57.62 -3.51
CA ARG A 395 23.51 -58.85 -4.08
C ARG A 395 22.23 -58.60 -4.88
N PHE A 396 21.36 -57.73 -4.37
CA PHE A 396 20.17 -57.29 -5.10
C PHE A 396 20.52 -56.62 -6.44
N ILE A 397 21.57 -55.80 -6.48
CA ILE A 397 22.04 -55.15 -7.72
C ILE A 397 22.67 -56.18 -8.67
N GLY A 398 23.45 -57.12 -8.10
CA GLY A 398 24.21 -58.12 -8.84
C GLY A 398 25.49 -57.57 -9.49
N PRO A 399 26.38 -58.45 -9.99
CA PRO A 399 27.60 -58.05 -10.68
C PRO A 399 27.29 -57.14 -11.87
N GLY A 400 27.94 -55.97 -11.96
CA GLY A 400 27.70 -55.01 -13.06
C GLY A 400 26.28 -54.45 -13.15
N GLY A 401 25.41 -54.69 -12.14
CA GLY A 401 24.00 -54.34 -12.19
C GLY A 401 23.13 -55.29 -13.03
N GLN A 402 23.61 -56.51 -13.31
CA GLN A 402 22.89 -57.47 -14.15
C GLN A 402 21.53 -57.86 -13.56
N SER A 403 21.46 -58.16 -12.26
CA SER A 403 20.22 -58.58 -11.60
C SER A 403 19.15 -57.48 -11.61
N ILE A 404 19.52 -56.24 -11.28
CA ILE A 404 18.58 -55.12 -11.31
C ILE A 404 18.10 -54.75 -12.73
N ARG A 405 18.90 -55.02 -13.78
CA ARG A 405 18.46 -54.90 -15.18
C ARG A 405 17.44 -55.98 -15.53
N ALA A 406 17.70 -57.24 -15.16
CA ALA A 406 16.75 -58.33 -15.35
C ALA A 406 15.42 -58.07 -14.63
N TYR A 407 15.45 -57.53 -13.41
CA TYR A 407 14.23 -57.14 -12.69
C TYR A 407 13.47 -56.02 -13.39
N ARG A 408 14.17 -55.01 -13.91
CA ARG A 408 13.58 -53.91 -14.69
C ARG A 408 12.87 -54.43 -15.94
N GLU A 409 13.52 -55.33 -16.68
CA GLU A 409 12.95 -55.95 -17.88
C GLU A 409 11.74 -56.82 -17.54
N GLY A 410 11.84 -57.66 -16.51
CA GLY A 410 10.75 -58.56 -16.09
C GLY A 410 9.52 -57.86 -15.50
N LEU A 411 9.70 -56.65 -14.94
CA LEU A 411 8.62 -55.84 -14.38
C LEU A 411 8.08 -54.78 -15.34
N GLY A 412 8.85 -54.38 -16.36
CA GLY A 412 8.50 -53.28 -17.25
C GLY A 412 8.53 -51.89 -16.56
N VAL A 413 9.18 -51.78 -15.39
CA VAL A 413 9.30 -50.53 -14.62
C VAL A 413 10.73 -50.32 -14.13
N GLU A 414 11.13 -49.05 -13.96
CA GLU A 414 12.46 -48.73 -13.45
C GLU A 414 12.55 -49.00 -11.94
N VAL A 415 13.30 -50.03 -11.54
CA VAL A 415 13.52 -50.35 -10.12
C VAL A 415 14.71 -49.55 -9.58
N GLN A 416 14.53 -48.86 -8.45
CA GLN A 416 15.57 -48.10 -7.76
C GLN A 416 15.57 -48.39 -6.25
N ILE A 417 16.74 -48.41 -5.62
CA ILE A 417 16.86 -48.54 -4.16
C ILE A 417 16.78 -47.14 -3.54
N GLU A 418 15.96 -46.98 -2.50
CA GLU A 418 15.85 -45.72 -1.76
C GLU A 418 17.21 -45.30 -1.17
N GLY A 419 17.60 -44.03 -1.38
CA GLY A 419 18.88 -43.48 -0.94
C GLY A 419 20.07 -43.80 -1.85
N GLY A 420 19.87 -44.59 -2.91
CA GLY A 420 20.89 -44.95 -3.90
C GLY A 420 21.20 -43.83 -4.91
N ARG A 421 21.71 -42.68 -4.45
CA ARG A 421 22.59 -41.88 -5.31
C ARG A 421 23.97 -42.50 -5.18
N ARG A 422 24.51 -43.02 -6.30
CA ARG A 422 25.94 -43.27 -6.44
C ARG A 422 26.66 -41.97 -6.03
N LYS A 423 27.45 -42.04 -4.96
CA LYS A 423 28.63 -41.19 -4.86
C LYS A 423 29.67 -41.76 -5.82
#